data_AF-A0A3C1FTI0-F1
#
_entry.id   AF-A0A3C1FTI0-F1
#
_cell.length_a   1.000
_cell.length_b   1.000
_cell.length_c   1.000
_cell.angle_alpha   90.00
_cell.angle_beta   90.00
_cell.angle_gamma   90.00
#
_symmetry.space_group_name_H-M   'P 1'
#
loop_
_entity.id
_entity.type
_entity.pdbx_description
1 polymer ?
#
loop_
_entity_poly.entity_id
_entity_poly.type
_entity_poly.pdbx_seq_one_letter_code
_entity_poly.pdbx_strand_id
1 'polypeptide(L)'
;MSSTITIRVEDDLKERLVRLSKATDRTISYLLGKAIEEVLEVEEWQVGQTKKAIEKADKLGAKFVDHSEVEAWLKTWGTKKEGKPPKCA
;
A
#
# COMPACT_ATOMS: atom_id res chain seq x y z
N MET A 1 26.56 4.39 0.19
CA MET A 1 26.83 5.10 1.46
C MET A 1 25.84 4.58 2.49
N SER A 2 26.27 4.32 3.74
CA SER A 2 25.39 3.89 4.83
C SER A 2 25.23 5.02 5.85
N SER A 3 24.00 5.29 6.26
CA SER A 3 23.66 6.28 7.30
C SER A 3 23.14 5.56 8.54
N THR A 4 23.46 6.07 9.72
CA THR A 4 22.96 5.52 10.99
C THR A 4 21.76 6.32 11.47
N ILE A 5 20.72 5.62 11.91
CA ILE A 5 19.56 6.20 12.58
C ILE A 5 19.46 5.65 14.00
N THR A 6 19.09 6.50 14.96
CA THR A 6 18.82 6.10 16.34
C THR A 6 17.32 6.14 16.56
N ILE A 7 16.73 5.01 16.93
CA ILE A 7 15.29 4.89 17.19
C ILE A 7 15.06 4.54 18.67
N ARG A 8 13.99 5.08 19.25
CA ARG A 8 13.49 4.62 20.54
C ARG A 8 12.47 3.51 20.28
N VAL A 9 12.60 2.44 21.06
CA VAL A 9 11.70 1.29 21.02
C VAL A 9 11.36 0.88 22.45
N GLU A 10 10.15 0.38 22.64
CA GLU A 10 9.74 -0.22 23.91
C GLU A 10 10.56 -1.48 24.21
N ASP A 11 10.74 -1.79 25.50
CA ASP A 11 11.58 -2.91 25.94
C ASP A 11 11.08 -4.27 25.41
N ASP A 12 9.77 -4.51 25.37
CA ASP A 12 9.19 -5.73 24.78
C ASP A 12 9.56 -5.90 23.30
N LEU A 13 9.51 -4.81 22.51
CA LEU A 13 9.88 -4.85 21.11
C LEU A 13 11.37 -5.18 20.94
N LYS A 14 12.23 -4.60 21.77
CA LYS A 14 13.67 -4.90 21.79
C LYS A 14 13.92 -6.37 22.09
N GLU A 15 13.25 -6.94 23.09
CA GLU A 15 13.39 -8.36 23.41
C GLU A 15 12.94 -9.28 22.27
N ARG A 16 11.81 -8.96 21.64
CA ARG A 16 11.31 -9.68 20.46
C ARG A 16 12.32 -9.65 19.31
N LEU A 17 12.94 -8.50 19.06
CA LEU A 17 13.99 -8.35 18.05
C LEU A 17 15.24 -9.18 18.40
N VAL A 18 15.68 -9.21 19.66
CA VAL A 18 16.80 -10.03 20.13
C VAL A 18 16.51 -11.53 19.97
N ARG A 19 15.28 -11.98 20.25
CA ARG A 19 14.90 -13.39 20.05
C ARG A 19 14.93 -13.76 18.57
N LEU A 20 14.37 -12.91 17.70
CA LEU A 20 14.34 -13.14 16.26
C LEU A 20 15.74 -13.09 15.64
N SER A 21 16.59 -12.16 16.08
CA SER A 21 17.97 -12.01 15.61
C SER A 21 18.78 -13.29 15.84
N LYS A 22 18.65 -13.89 17.03
CA LYS A 22 19.29 -15.18 17.38
C LYS A 22 18.74 -16.34 16.58
N ALA A 23 17.42 -16.41 16.40
CA ALA A 23 16.77 -17.52 15.69
C ALA A 23 17.07 -17.54 14.18
N THR A 24 17.35 -16.37 13.59
CA THR A 24 17.54 -16.19 12.13
C THR A 24 19.00 -15.99 11.73
N ASP A 25 19.93 -15.91 12.68
CA ASP A 25 21.33 -15.52 12.47
C ASP A 25 21.45 -14.20 11.67
N ARG A 26 20.72 -13.19 12.15
CA ARG A 26 20.70 -11.83 11.59
C ARG A 26 20.91 -10.80 12.68
N THR A 27 21.48 -9.65 12.33
CA THR A 27 21.62 -8.54 13.27
C THR A 27 20.29 -7.81 13.45
N ILE A 28 20.09 -7.16 14.61
CA ILE A 28 18.90 -6.33 14.85
C ILE A 28 18.80 -5.21 13.81
N SER A 29 19.93 -4.59 13.45
CA SER A 29 19.98 -3.56 12.42
C SER A 29 19.52 -4.06 11.04
N TYR A 30 19.87 -5.30 10.67
CA TYR A 30 19.38 -5.90 9.43
C TYR A 30 17.86 -6.10 9.47
N LEU A 31 17.34 -6.64 10.58
CA LEU A 31 15.89 -6.88 10.74
C LEU A 31 15.08 -5.58 10.71
N LEU A 32 15.57 -4.54 11.40
CA LEU A 32 14.96 -3.21 11.40
C LEU A 32 15.04 -2.55 10.02
N GLY A 33 16.19 -2.62 9.36
CA GLY A 33 16.36 -2.08 8.00
C GLY A 33 15.39 -2.72 7.03
N LYS A 34 15.31 -4.05 7.03
CA LYS A 34 14.36 -4.80 6.21
C LYS A 34 12.91 -4.41 6.51
N ALA A 35 12.52 -4.33 7.78
CA ALA A 35 11.16 -3.95 8.15
C ALA A 35 10.81 -2.51 7.71
N ILE A 36 11.76 -1.58 7.78
CA ILE A 36 11.57 -0.20 7.31
C ILE A 36 11.44 -0.17 5.77
N GLU A 37 12.27 -0.91 5.05
CA GLU A 37 12.19 -1.00 3.59
C GLU A 37 10.83 -1.55 3.13
N GLU A 38 10.35 -2.63 3.75
CA GLU A 38 9.04 -3.22 3.44
C GLU A 38 7.89 -2.23 3.69
N VAL A 39 7.95 -1.47 4.79
CA VAL A 39 6.94 -0.43 5.09
C VAL A 39 7.01 0.71 4.07
N LEU A 40 8.21 1.21 3.76
CA LEU A 40 8.36 2.31 2.80
C LEU A 40 7.87 1.91 1.42
N GLU A 41 8.18 0.70 0.94
CA GLU A 41 7.73 0.23 -0.37
C GLU A 41 6.20 0.27 -0.49
N VAL A 42 5.49 -0.22 0.52
CA VAL A 42 4.02 -0.26 0.54
C VAL A 42 3.44 1.16 0.64
N GLU A 43 3.92 1.95 1.61
CA GLU A 43 3.37 3.27 1.91
C GLU A 43 3.66 4.28 0.79
N GLU A 44 4.89 4.31 0.26
CA GLU A 44 5.26 5.20 -0.84
C GLU A 44 4.50 4.86 -2.11
N TRP A 45 4.32 3.57 -2.41
CA TRP A 45 3.47 3.15 -3.52
C TRP A 45 2.03 3.64 -3.32
N GLN A 46 1.42 3.38 -2.16
CA GLN A 46 0.03 3.73 -1.89
C GLN A 46 -0.19 5.24 -1.95
N VAL A 47 0.66 6.03 -1.27
CA VAL A 47 0.59 7.49 -1.28
C VAL A 47 0.82 8.02 -2.69
N GLY A 48 1.77 7.45 -3.43
CA GLY A 48 2.05 7.81 -4.82
C GLY A 48 0.86 7.55 -5.75
N GLN A 49 0.22 6.39 -5.66
CA GLN A 49 -0.98 6.07 -6.45
C GLN A 49 -2.15 6.99 -6.08
N THR A 50 -2.36 7.24 -4.79
CA THR A 50 -3.43 8.12 -4.31
C THR A 50 -3.26 9.53 -4.86
N LYS A 51 -2.05 10.10 -4.75
CA LYS A 51 -1.74 11.44 -5.30
C LYS A 51 -1.97 11.49 -6.81
N LYS A 52 -1.51 10.48 -7.55
CA LYS A 52 -1.72 10.39 -9.01
C LYS A 52 -3.21 10.30 -9.37
N ALA A 53 -4.00 9.56 -8.61
CA ALA A 53 -5.44 9.42 -8.85
C ALA A 53 -6.17 10.75 -8.61
N ILE A 54 -5.85 11.46 -7.52
CA ILE A 54 -6.40 12.79 -7.21
C ILE A 54 -6.01 13.79 -8.31
N GLU A 55 -4.73 13.86 -8.68
CA GLU A 55 -4.27 14.76 -9.75
C GLU A 55 -4.97 14.47 -11.08
N LYS A 56 -5.22 13.20 -11.41
CA LYS A 56 -5.99 12.82 -12.60
C LYS A 56 -7.45 13.25 -12.51
N ALA A 57 -8.06 13.16 -11.33
CA ALA A 57 -9.45 13.53 -11.09
C ALA A 57 -9.65 15.06 -11.15
N ASP A 58 -8.70 15.84 -10.67
CA ASP A 58 -8.77 17.31 -10.62
C ASP A 58 -8.44 17.97 -11.98
N LYS A 59 -7.96 17.22 -12.97
CA LYS A 59 -7.66 17.76 -14.32
C LYS A 59 -8.93 18.21 -15.04
N LEU A 60 -8.83 19.34 -15.72
CA LEU A 60 -9.90 19.80 -16.63
C LEU A 60 -10.11 18.75 -17.74
N GLY A 61 -11.34 18.25 -17.87
CA GLY A 61 -11.66 17.16 -18.79
C GLY A 61 -11.35 15.76 -18.25
N ALA A 62 -11.15 15.62 -16.93
CA ALA A 62 -11.10 14.32 -16.28
C ALA A 62 -12.36 13.52 -16.61
N LYS A 63 -12.13 12.27 -17.02
CA LYS A 63 -13.18 11.34 -17.46
C LYS A 63 -13.63 10.47 -16.29
N PHE A 64 -14.94 10.44 -16.05
CA PHE A 64 -15.54 9.65 -14.99
C PHE A 64 -16.67 8.77 -15.57
N VAL A 65 -17.11 7.80 -14.78
CA VAL A 65 -18.32 7.02 -15.08
C VAL A 65 -19.38 7.46 -14.08
N ASP A 66 -20.63 7.60 -14.53
CA ASP A 66 -21.74 7.88 -13.63
C ASP A 66 -21.91 6.75 -12.61
N HIS A 67 -22.23 7.11 -11.36
CA HIS A 67 -22.37 6.12 -10.29
C HIS A 67 -23.44 5.07 -10.60
N SER A 68 -24.53 5.45 -11.27
CA SER A 68 -25.61 4.53 -11.62
C SER A 68 -25.19 3.46 -12.61
N GLU A 69 -24.30 3.78 -13.56
CA GLU A 69 -23.73 2.82 -14.50
C GLU A 69 -22.82 1.81 -13.78
N VAL A 70 -22.02 2.27 -12.83
CA VAL A 70 -21.17 1.41 -11.99
C VAL A 70 -22.03 0.50 -11.12
N GLU A 71 -23.07 1.04 -10.47
CA GLU A 71 -23.98 0.27 -9.63
C GLU A 71 -24.71 -0.81 -10.42
N ALA A 72 -25.24 -0.47 -11.61
CA ALA A 72 -25.89 -1.41 -12.49
C ALA A 72 -24.95 -2.55 -12.89
N TRP A 73 -23.69 -2.25 -13.18
CA TRP A 73 -22.67 -3.26 -13.49
C TRP A 73 -22.33 -4.15 -12.30
N LEU A 74 -22.08 -3.58 -11.12
CA LEU A 74 -21.77 -4.34 -9.90
C LEU A 74 -22.88 -5.32 -9.52
N LYS A 75 -24.15 -4.96 -9.73
CA LYS A 75 -25.30 -5.85 -9.51
C LYS A 75 -25.29 -7.10 -10.41
N THR A 76 -24.54 -7.07 -11.52
CA THR A 76 -24.44 -8.24 -12.42
C THR A 76 -23.36 -9.24 -11.99
N TRP A 77 -22.44 -8.86 -11.10
CA TRP A 77 -21.33 -9.72 -10.66
C TRP A 77 -21.81 -11.00 -9.98
N GLY A 78 -21.17 -12.12 -10.31
CA GLY A 78 -21.54 -13.44 -9.77
C GLY A 78 -22.85 -14.00 -10.31
N THR A 79 -23.46 -13.35 -11.32
CA THR A 79 -24.65 -13.83 -12.02
C THR A 79 -24.32 -14.28 -13.44
N LYS A 80 -25.25 -15.00 -14.09
CA LYS A 80 -25.13 -15.36 -15.51
C LYS A 80 -25.13 -14.16 -16.46
N LYS A 81 -25.39 -12.95 -15.96
CA LYS A 81 -25.50 -11.70 -16.73
C LYS A 81 -24.31 -10.75 -16.52
N GLU A 82 -23.23 -11.23 -15.92
CA GLU A 82 -22.04 -10.41 -15.66
C GLU A 82 -21.53 -9.72 -16.94
N GLY A 83 -21.58 -8.39 -16.93
CA GLY A 83 -21.27 -7.55 -18.08
C GLY A 83 -19.84 -7.00 -18.08
N LYS A 84 -19.45 -6.38 -19.19
CA LYS A 84 -18.19 -5.62 -19.27
C LYS A 84 -18.28 -4.36 -18.38
N PRO A 85 -17.16 -3.95 -17.75
CA PRO A 85 -17.13 -2.72 -16.97
C PRO A 85 -17.52 -1.50 -17.83
N PRO A 86 -18.24 -0.52 -17.24
CA PRO A 86 -18.55 0.73 -17.92
C PRO A 86 -17.27 1.54 -18.20
N LYS A 87 -17.29 2.38 -19.23
CA LYS A 87 -16.12 3.15 -19.69
C LYS A 87 -16.22 4.59 -19.24
N CYS A 88 -15.12 5.16 -18.75
CA CYS A 88 -15.03 6.59 -18.40
C CYS A 88 -15.32 7.46 -19.63
N ALA A 89 -16.23 8.42 -19.49
CA ALA A 89 -16.61 9.37 -20.53
C ALA A 89 -15.86 10.69 -20.36
#